data_AF-A0A0X1RXH5-F1
#
_entry.id   AF-A0A0X1RXH5-F1
#
_cell.length_a   1.000
_cell.length_b   1.000
_cell.length_c   1.000
_cell.angle_alpha   90.00
_cell.angle_beta   90.00
_cell.angle_gamma   90.00
#
_symmetry.space_group_name_H-M   'P 1'
#
loop_
_entity.id
_entity.type
_entity.pdbx_description
1 polymer ?
#
loop_
_entity_poly.entity_id
_entity_poly.type
_entity_poly.pdbx_seq_one_letter_code
_entity_poly.pdbx_strand_id
1 'polypeptide(L)'
;MKKMLLTDEQVTKLMMINNEVITTEKTEHYKMLAPIYFDTAVEYCNNPAITIDNALVFIAKAIQYYTNHAGLTSRSGGTVSYAYTTDLPTAVLLPLKPFKKLRW
;
A
#
# COMPACT_ATOMS: atom_id res chain seq x y z
N MET A 1 2.95 20.20 0.08
CA MET A 1 2.53 18.80 -0.20
C MET A 1 1.02 18.73 -0.10
N LYS A 2 0.33 18.58 -1.24
CA LYS A 2 -1.13 18.46 -1.26
C LYS A 2 -1.47 17.10 -0.66
N LYS A 3 -1.90 17.04 0.60
CA LYS A 3 -2.48 15.82 1.17
C LYS A 3 -3.72 15.50 0.35
N MET A 4 -3.60 14.56 -0.59
CA MET A 4 -4.72 13.97 -1.29
C MET A 4 -5.57 13.29 -0.21
N LEU A 5 -6.69 13.90 0.16
CA LEU A 5 -7.62 13.32 1.11
C LEU A 5 -8.29 12.14 0.42
N LEU A 6 -7.86 10.93 0.76
CA LEU A 6 -8.54 9.71 0.35
C LEU A 6 -10.00 9.81 0.84
N THR A 7 -10.97 9.73 -0.06
CA THR A 7 -12.39 9.81 0.31
C THR A 7 -12.75 8.61 1.19
N ASP A 8 -13.68 8.77 2.13
CA ASP A 8 -14.08 7.68 3.03
C ASP A 8 -14.60 6.45 2.25
N GLU A 9 -15.20 6.66 1.08
CA GLU A 9 -15.60 5.60 0.15
C GLU A 9 -14.42 4.78 -0.41
N GLN A 10 -13.27 5.42 -0.63
CA GLN A 10 -12.07 4.72 -1.11
C GLN A 10 -11.43 3.92 0.03
N VAL A 11 -11.48 4.44 1.26
CA VAL A 11 -11.01 3.73 2.46
C VAL A 11 -11.87 2.48 2.71
N THR A 12 -13.20 2.58 2.58
CA THR A 12 -14.09 1.41 2.74
C THR A 12 -13.83 0.36 1.67
N LYS A 13 -13.67 0.76 0.40
CA LYS A 13 -13.26 -0.16 -0.69
C LYS A 13 -11.96 -0.89 -0.38
N LEU A 14 -10.94 -0.20 0.13
CA LEU A 14 -9.66 -0.81 0.50
C LEU A 14 -9.82 -1.86 1.61
N MET A 15 -10.59 -1.56 2.65
CA MET A 15 -10.85 -2.50 3.74
C MET A 15 -11.65 -3.73 3.27
N MET A 16 -12.61 -3.54 2.37
CA MET A 16 -13.37 -4.64 1.76
C MET A 16 -12.47 -5.60 0.97
N ILE A 17 -11.49 -5.08 0.22
CA ILE A 17 -10.54 -5.92 -0.54
C ILE A 17 -9.73 -6.83 0.38
N ASN A 18 -9.36 -6.34 1.57
CA ASN A 18 -8.58 -7.11 2.54
C ASN A 18 -9.43 -7.96 3.50
N ASN A 19 -10.76 -7.97 3.35
CA ASN A 19 -11.70 -8.61 4.29
C ASN A 19 -11.46 -8.20 5.75
N GLU A 20 -11.07 -6.94 5.97
CA GLU A 20 -10.77 -6.40 7.30
C GLU A 20 -12.04 -5.86 7.97
N VAL A 21 -12.15 -6.03 9.29
CA VAL A 21 -13.23 -5.44 10.07
C VAL A 21 -13.04 -3.92 10.11
N ILE A 22 -14.10 -3.18 9.77
CA ILE A 22 -14.11 -1.72 9.82
C ILE A 22 -14.08 -1.29 11.28
N THR A 23 -12.93 -0.85 11.76
CA THR A 23 -12.72 -0.32 13.11
C THR A 23 -12.05 1.06 12.99
N THR A 24 -12.39 2.00 13.87
CA THR A 24 -11.89 3.38 13.84
C THR A 24 -10.36 3.44 13.73
N GLU A 25 -9.65 2.67 14.55
CA GLU A 25 -8.18 2.60 14.55
C GLU A 25 -7.61 2.15 13.18
N LYS A 26 -8.23 1.13 12.57
CA LYS A 26 -7.83 0.64 11.25
C LYS A 26 -8.14 1.65 10.17
N THR A 27 -9.29 2.33 10.24
CA THR A 27 -9.62 3.37 9.24
C THR A 27 -8.60 4.50 9.25
N GLU A 28 -8.15 4.94 10.43
CA GLU A 28 -7.10 5.96 10.56
C GLU A 28 -5.76 5.46 10.02
N HIS A 29 -5.40 4.21 10.29
CA HIS A 29 -4.19 3.58 9.77
C HIS A 29 -4.18 3.54 8.24
N TYR A 30 -5.28 3.10 7.62
CA TYR A 30 -5.42 3.10 6.16
C TYR A 30 -5.39 4.52 5.57
N LYS A 31 -5.98 5.51 6.25
CA LYS A 31 -5.93 6.93 5.83
C LYS A 31 -4.51 7.50 5.84
N MET A 32 -3.68 7.09 6.79
CA MET A 32 -2.28 7.54 6.87
C MET A 32 -1.39 6.85 5.82
N LEU A 33 -1.60 5.55 5.59
CA LEU A 33 -0.75 4.74 4.72
C LEU A 33 -1.09 4.84 3.23
N ALA A 34 -2.36 4.97 2.88
CA ALA A 34 -2.80 5.04 1.49
C ALA A 34 -2.06 6.09 0.64
N PRO A 35 -1.86 7.36 1.08
CA PRO A 35 -1.14 8.34 0.28
C PRO A 35 0.34 7.95 0.06
N ILE A 36 0.98 7.35 1.06
CA ILE A 36 2.39 6.91 0.95
C ILE A 36 2.52 5.84 -0.13
N TYR A 37 1.66 4.82 -0.10
CA TYR A 37 1.70 3.77 -1.13
C TYR A 37 1.25 4.27 -2.50
N PHE A 38 0.34 5.24 -2.56
CA PHE A 38 -0.04 5.86 -3.82
C PHE A 38 1.16 6.57 -4.48
N ASP A 39 1.93 7.34 -3.71
CA ASP A 39 3.15 7.99 -4.22
C ASP A 39 4.15 6.96 -4.77
N THR A 40 4.36 5.84 -4.05
CA THR A 40 5.22 4.74 -4.53
C THR A 40 4.68 4.08 -5.81
N ALA A 41 3.36 3.98 -5.97
CA ALA A 41 2.74 3.41 -7.17
C ALA A 41 2.92 4.33 -8.38
N VAL A 42 2.78 5.64 -8.19
CA VAL A 42 3.00 6.66 -9.24
C VAL A 42 4.46 6.64 -9.69
N GLU A 43 5.40 6.60 -8.75
CA GLU A 43 6.83 6.50 -9.04
C GLU A 43 7.16 5.20 -9.80
N TYR A 44 6.63 4.06 -9.33
CA TYR A 44 6.87 2.76 -9.95
C TYR A 44 6.32 2.65 -11.39
N CYS A 45 5.14 3.20 -11.64
CA CYS A 45 4.50 3.15 -12.94
C CYS A 45 4.96 4.27 -13.89
N ASN A 46 5.61 5.31 -13.38
CA ASN A 46 6.02 6.50 -14.13
C ASN A 46 4.88 7.09 -14.97
N ASN A 47 3.67 7.12 -14.39
CA ASN A 47 2.46 7.53 -15.09
C ASN A 47 1.63 8.45 -14.19
N PRO A 48 1.57 9.77 -14.48
CA PRO A 48 0.81 10.72 -13.68
C PRO A 48 -0.72 10.55 -13.83
N ALA A 49 -1.17 9.74 -14.79
CA ALA A 49 -2.59 9.45 -15.02
C ALA A 49 -3.14 8.30 -14.16
N ILE A 50 -2.34 7.75 -13.23
CA ILE A 50 -2.83 6.72 -12.32
C ILE A 50 -3.78 7.34 -11.32
N THR A 51 -5.01 6.82 -11.31
CA THR A 51 -6.00 7.12 -10.29
C THR A 51 -5.86 6.15 -9.13
N ILE A 52 -6.37 6.55 -7.97
CA ILE A 52 -6.40 5.72 -6.77
C ILE A 52 -7.15 4.41 -7.04
N ASP A 53 -8.26 4.47 -7.78
CA ASP A 53 -9.05 3.27 -8.15
C ASP A 53 -8.21 2.23 -8.92
N ASN A 54 -7.30 2.65 -9.79
CA ASN A 54 -6.40 1.75 -10.52
C ASN A 54 -5.35 1.09 -9.61
N ALA A 55 -4.97 1.78 -8.53
CA ALA A 55 -3.98 1.32 -7.56
C ALA A 55 -4.60 0.67 -6.31
N LEU A 56 -5.93 0.57 -6.20
CA LEU A 56 -6.63 0.07 -5.00
C LEU A 56 -6.11 -1.31 -4.56
N VAL A 57 -6.00 -2.26 -5.50
CA VAL A 57 -5.56 -3.63 -5.20
C VAL A 57 -4.09 -3.66 -4.76
N PHE A 58 -3.27 -2.78 -5.32
CA PHE A 58 -1.88 -2.63 -4.91
C PHE A 58 -1.78 -2.08 -3.49
N ILE A 59 -2.47 -0.98 -3.20
CA ILE A 59 -2.46 -0.32 -1.89
C ILE A 59 -2.99 -1.28 -0.82
N ALA A 60 -4.09 -1.99 -1.09
CA ALA A 60 -4.66 -2.97 -0.18
C ALA A 60 -3.66 -4.10 0.13
N LYS A 61 -3.04 -4.71 -0.89
CA LYS A 61 -2.05 -5.76 -0.71
C LYS A 61 -0.77 -5.28 -0.05
N ALA A 62 -0.34 -4.04 -0.33
CA ALA A 62 0.81 -3.45 0.34
C ALA A 62 0.52 -3.30 1.84
N ILE A 63 -0.61 -2.70 2.23
CA ILE A 63 -0.99 -2.54 3.63
C ILE A 63 -1.10 -3.90 4.33
N GLN A 64 -1.73 -4.90 3.69
CA GLN A 64 -1.84 -6.27 4.21
C GLN A 64 -0.47 -6.93 4.39
N TYR A 65 0.46 -6.70 3.48
CA TYR A 65 1.82 -7.23 3.59
C TYR A 65 2.53 -6.67 4.83
N TYR A 66 2.43 -5.36 5.07
CA TYR A 66 3.04 -4.75 6.26
C TYR A 66 2.42 -5.24 7.57
N THR A 67 1.09 -5.39 7.62
CA THR A 67 0.43 -5.91 8.84
C THR A 67 0.83 -7.36 9.13
N ASN A 68 0.96 -8.20 8.10
CA ASN A 68 1.35 -9.61 8.25
C ASN A 68 2.85 -9.79 8.54
N HIS A 69 3.73 -9.02 7.90
CA HIS A 69 5.19 -9.12 8.09
C HIS A 69 5.70 -8.45 9.36
N ALA A 70 4.94 -7.53 9.97
CA ALA A 70 5.27 -7.00 11.28
C ALA A 70 5.28 -8.07 12.39
N GLY A 71 4.66 -9.23 12.16
CA GLY A 71 4.54 -10.30 13.16
C GLY A 71 5.59 -11.43 13.10
N LEU A 72 6.24 -11.66 11.95
CA LEU A 72 7.05 -12.88 11.75
C LEU A 72 8.07 -12.73 10.61
N THR A 73 9.24 -12.13 10.85
CA THR A 73 10.37 -12.27 9.90
C THR A 73 11.69 -12.73 10.53
N SER A 74 11.86 -12.66 11.85
CA SER A 74 12.81 -13.52 12.57
C SER A 74 12.69 -13.25 14.08
N ARG A 75 12.29 -14.26 14.85
CA ARG A 75 12.61 -14.33 16.29
C ARG A 75 13.97 -15.00 16.46
N SER A 76 15.04 -14.40 15.95
CA SER A 76 16.40 -14.71 16.40
C SER A 76 16.88 -13.52 17.21
N GLY A 77 16.92 -13.68 18.54
CA GLY A 77 17.18 -12.59 19.48
C GLY A 77 18.43 -11.78 19.15
N GLY A 78 18.26 -10.46 19.06
CA GLY A 78 19.35 -9.49 18.93
C GLY A 78 19.05 -8.41 17.88
N THR A 79 18.58 -7.26 18.35
CA THR A 79 18.39 -6.00 17.60
C THR A 79 17.27 -6.01 16.54
N VAL A 80 16.10 -5.49 16.94
CA VAL A 80 14.99 -5.15 16.03
C VAL A 80 15.47 -4.01 15.11
N SER A 81 15.78 -4.35 13.86
CA SER A 81 16.05 -3.36 12.82
C SER A 81 14.74 -3.08 12.11
N TYR A 82 14.14 -1.90 12.35
CA TYR A 82 13.00 -1.41 11.56
C TYR A 82 13.50 -1.01 10.17
N ALA A 83 13.70 -2.00 9.28
CA ALA A 83 13.93 -1.73 7.88
C ALA A 83 12.56 -1.56 7.21
N TYR A 84 12.20 -0.32 6.86
CA TYR A 84 11.15 -0.06 5.89
C TYR A 84 11.67 -0.46 4.51
N THR A 85 11.79 -1.76 4.27
CA THR A 85 12.34 -2.25 3.02
C THR A 85 11.43 -1.80 1.88
N THR A 86 12.01 -1.05 0.95
CA THR A 86 11.36 -0.62 -0.30
C THR A 86 11.11 -1.79 -1.26
N ASP A 87 11.60 -2.99 -0.93
CA ASP A 87 11.41 -4.23 -1.67
C ASP A 87 10.05 -4.86 -1.36
N LEU A 88 8.99 -4.26 -1.91
CA LEU A 88 7.70 -4.93 -2.00
C LEU A 88 7.85 -6.18 -2.87
N PRO A 89 7.33 -7.35 -2.46
CA PRO A 89 7.47 -8.56 -3.25
C PRO A 89 6.78 -8.38 -4.62
N THR A 90 7.32 -9.03 -5.65
CA THR A 90 6.80 -8.97 -7.03
C THR A 90 5.30 -9.26 -7.10
N ALA A 91 4.78 -10.08 -6.18
CA ALA A 91 3.36 -10.41 -6.07
C ALA A 91 2.46 -9.20 -5.75
N VAL A 92 2.96 -8.25 -4.95
CA VAL A 92 2.27 -7.00 -4.63
C VAL A 92 2.33 -6.04 -5.82
N LEU A 93 3.44 -6.03 -6.58
CA LEU A 93 3.62 -5.18 -7.76
C LEU A 93 2.90 -5.66 -9.04
N LEU A 94 2.46 -6.94 -9.08
CA LEU A 94 1.75 -7.53 -10.23
C LEU A 94 0.53 -6.69 -10.70
N PRO A 95 -0.37 -6.20 -9.83
CA PRO A 95 -1.53 -5.40 -10.23
C PRO A 95 -1.16 -4.05 -10.84
N LEU A 96 0.04 -3.52 -10.59
CA LEU A 96 0.53 -2.26 -11.17
C LEU A 96 1.16 -2.42 -12.55
N LYS A 97 1.52 -3.65 -12.95
CA LYS A 97 2.14 -3.93 -14.25
C LYS A 97 1.39 -3.36 -15.46
N PRO A 98 0.05 -3.45 -15.60
CA PRO A 98 -0.65 -2.93 -16.77
C PRO A 98 -0.56 -1.40 -16.90
N PHE A 99 -0.33 -0.70 -15.79
CA PHE A 99 -0.27 0.77 -15.78
C PHE A 99 1.16 1.32 -15.91
N LYS A 100 2.16 0.44 -15.94
CA LYS A 100 3.57 0.80 -16.02
C LYS A 100 3.93 1.25 -17.44
N LYS A 101 4.41 2.48 -17.57
CA LYS A 101 4.95 3.00 -18.83
C LYS A 101 6.45 2.73 -18.93
N LEU A 102 6.91 2.30 -20.10
CA LEU A 102 8.33 2.08 -20.36
C LEU A 102 9.05 3.44 -20.39
N ARG A 103 10.17 3.53 -19.68
CA ARG A 103 11.09 4.67 -19.77
C ARG A 103 12.01 4.42 -20.95
N TRP A 104 11.90 5.24 -21.99
CA TRP A 104 12.81 5.29 -23.12
C TRP A 104 13.71 6.52 -22.99
#